data_AF-A1JNC9-F1
#
_entry.id   AF-A1JNC9-F1
#
_cell.length_a   1.000
_cell.length_b   1.000
_cell.length_c   1.000
_cell.angle_alpha   90.00
_cell.angle_beta   90.00
_cell.angle_gamma   90.00
#
_symmetry.space_group_name_H-M   'P 1'
#
loop_
_entity.id
_entity.type
_entity.pdbx_description
1 polymer ?
#
loop_
_entity_poly.entity_id
_entity_poly.type
_entity_poly.pdbx_seq_one_letter_code
_entity_poly.pdbx_strand_id
1 'polypeptide(L)' 'MIYKGYTAKTGYSTEHQYLMGHIANVGDDVVGFHANNIADLHIAFEQAVDDYLSYSRDAI' A
#
# COMPACT_ATOMS: atom_id res chain seq x y z
N MET A 1 -4.23 7.65 -2.63
CA MET A 1 -3.06 8.22 -1.89
C MET A 1 -1.87 8.31 -2.84
N ILE A 2 -0.91 9.22 -2.60
CA ILE A 2 0.27 9.41 -3.45
C ILE A 2 1.52 9.52 -2.56
N TYR A 3 2.56 8.73 -2.82
CA TYR A 3 3.84 8.76 -2.09
C TYR A 3 4.98 8.27 -3.00
N LYS A 4 6.10 8.99 -3.06
CA LYS A 4 7.27 8.68 -3.93
C LYS A 4 6.94 8.34 -5.40
N GLY A 5 5.87 8.95 -5.93
CA GLY A 5 5.39 8.70 -7.31
C GLY A 5 4.49 7.46 -7.45
N TYR A 6 4.36 6.66 -6.40
CA TYR A 6 3.38 5.58 -6.32
C TYR A 6 2.02 6.11 -5.93
N THR A 7 0.99 5.45 -6.43
CA THR A 7 -0.39 5.77 -6.08
C THR A 7 -1.06 4.54 -5.50
N ALA A 8 -1.99 4.72 -4.59
CA ALA A 8 -2.80 3.63 -4.09
C ALA A 8 -4.29 3.91 -4.26
N LYS A 9 -5.01 2.85 -4.65
CA LYS A 9 -6.47 2.80 -4.63
C LYS A 9 -6.90 2.18 -3.31
N THR A 10 -7.77 2.88 -2.60
CA THR A 10 -8.28 2.47 -1.29
C THR A 10 -9.73 2.05 -1.38
N GLY A 11 -10.12 1.08 -0.56
CA GLY A 11 -11.48 0.60 -0.39
C GLY A 11 -11.78 0.34 1.08
N TYR A 12 -13.06 0.15 1.39
CA TYR A 12 -13.51 -0.22 2.72
C TYR A 12 -14.28 -1.54 2.65
N SER A 13 -13.94 -2.49 3.52
CA SER A 13 -14.74 -3.71 3.70
C SER A 13 -15.80 -3.46 4.76
N THR A 14 -17.06 -3.52 4.38
CA THR A 14 -18.18 -3.48 5.33
C THR A 14 -18.30 -4.79 6.12
N GLU A 15 -17.87 -5.91 5.54
CA GLU A 15 -17.92 -7.24 6.16
C GLU A 15 -16.93 -7.36 7.31
N HIS A 16 -15.72 -6.83 7.13
CA HIS A 16 -14.66 -6.93 8.13
C HIS A 16 -14.34 -5.60 8.83
N GLN A 17 -15.05 -4.54 8.46
CA GLN A 17 -14.95 -3.20 9.04
C GLN A 17 -13.56 -2.54 9.02
N TYR A 18 -12.71 -2.88 8.05
CA TYR A 18 -11.39 -2.28 7.88
C TYR A 18 -11.19 -1.65 6.50
N LEU A 19 -10.23 -0.73 6.44
CA LEU A 19 -9.78 -0.07 5.22
C LEU A 19 -8.69 -0.91 4.56
N MET A 20 -8.75 -1.01 3.24
CA MET A 20 -7.78 -1.70 2.41
C MET A 20 -7.22 -0.74 1.37
N GLY A 21 -5.98 -0.99 0.96
CA GLY A 21 -5.40 -0.36 -0.20
C GLY A 21 -4.49 -1.33 -0.96
N HIS A 22 -4.33 -1.06 -2.25
CA HIS A 22 -3.31 -1.70 -3.07
C HIS A 22 -2.50 -0.62 -3.78
N ILE A 23 -1.19 -0.82 -3.82
CA ILE A 23 -0.28 0.03 -4.58
C ILE A 23 -0.52 -0.22 -6.07
N ALA A 24 -0.65 0.84 -6.84
CA ALA A 24 -0.69 0.82 -8.29
C ALA A 24 0.72 1.09 -8.85
N ASN A 25 0.99 0.57 -10.04
CA ASN A 25 2.27 0.70 -10.77
C ASN A 25 3.45 -0.07 -10.14
N VAL A 26 3.18 -1.22 -9.53
CA VAL A 26 4.20 -2.14 -8.95
C VAL A 26 4.56 -3.31 -9.88
N GLY A 27 4.48 -3.12 -11.20
CA GLY A 27 4.76 -4.19 -12.18
C GLY A 27 3.73 -5.31 -12.14
N ASP A 28 4.20 -6.57 -12.21
CA ASP A 28 3.37 -7.79 -12.08
C ASP A 28 3.06 -8.17 -10.63
N ASP A 29 3.71 -7.51 -9.66
CA ASP A 29 3.47 -7.74 -8.23
C ASP A 29 2.21 -7.02 -7.75
N VAL A 30 1.60 -7.55 -6.69
CA VAL A 30 0.47 -6.92 -6.00
C VAL A 30 0.84 -6.71 -4.54
N VAL A 31 1.06 -5.45 -4.18
CA VAL A 31 1.36 -5.06 -2.79
C VAL A 31 0.10 -4.45 -2.17
N GLY A 32 -0.49 -5.17 -1.21
CA GLY A 32 -1.68 -4.78 -0.46
C GLY A 32 -1.36 -4.36 0.97
N PHE A 33 -2.18 -3.47 1.54
CA PHE A 33 -2.08 -3.02 2.92
C PHE A 33 -3.47 -2.75 3.51
N HIS A 34 -3.58 -2.76 4.84
CA HIS A 34 -4.85 -2.55 5.54
C HIS A 34 -4.68 -1.73 6.81
N ALA A 35 -5.75 -1.08 7.27
CA ALA A 35 -5.76 -0.34 8.52
C ALA A 35 -7.19 -0.14 9.05
N ASN A 36 -7.31 0.25 10.32
CA ASN A 36 -8.61 0.50 10.97
C ASN A 36 -9.07 1.96 10.84
N ASN A 37 -8.18 2.87 10.47
CA ASN A 37 -8.49 4.28 10.24
C ASN A 37 -7.60 4.84 9.11
N ILE A 38 -7.97 6.02 8.62
CA ILE A 38 -7.31 6.65 7.47
C ILE A 38 -5.85 7.01 7.79
N ALA A 39 -5.55 7.49 9.00
CA ALA A 39 -4.19 7.88 9.38
C ALA A 39 -3.23 6.67 9.35
N ASP A 40 -3.64 5.56 9.94
CA ASP A 40 -2.88 4.31 9.91
C ASP A 40 -2.81 3.74 8.49
N LEU A 41 -3.83 3.95 7.65
CA LEU A 41 -3.81 3.54 6.25
C LEU A 41 -2.73 4.31 5.46
N HIS A 42 -2.51 5.59 5.77
CA HIS A 42 -1.43 6.39 5.19
C HIS A 42 -0.06 5.83 5.56
N ILE A 43 0.14 5.54 6.85
CA ILE A 43 1.41 4.97 7.33
C ILE A 43 1.67 3.60 6.69
N ALA A 44 0.65 2.73 6.66
CA ALA A 44 0.75 1.41 6.06
C ALA A 44 1.05 1.47 4.55
N PHE A 45 0.50 2.47 3.84
CA PHE A 45 0.82 2.71 2.44
C PHE A 45 2.28 3.11 2.24
N GLU A 46 2.78 4.07 3.02
CA GLU A 46 4.16 4.55 2.91
C GLU A 46 5.16 3.44 3.22
N GLN A 47 4.90 2.64 4.27
CA GLN A 47 5.70 1.47 4.62
C GLN A 47 5.70 0.43 3.50
N ALA A 48 4.54 0.11 2.93
CA ALA A 48 4.46 -0.87 1.85
C ALA A 48 5.21 -0.43 0.58
N VAL A 49 5.22 0.88 0.27
CA VAL A 49 6.04 1.43 -0.83
C VAL A 49 7.53 1.32 -0.51
N ASP A 50 7.93 1.66 0.72
CA ASP A 50 9.33 1.63 1.13
C ASP A 50 9.88 0.19 1.15
N ASP A 51 9.09 -0.77 1.63
CA ASP A 51 9.41 -2.18 1.60
C ASP A 51 9.56 -2.68 0.15
N TYR A 52 8.61 -2.36 -0.73
CA TYR A 52 8.69 -2.73 -2.15
C TYR A 52 9.97 -2.19 -2.82
N LEU A 53 10.30 -0.92 -2.58
CA LEU A 53 11.52 -0.31 -3.10
C LEU A 53 12.80 -0.94 -2.53
N SER A 54 12.78 -1.36 -1.26
CA SER A 54 13.91 -2.06 -0.65
C SER A 54 14.10 -3.45 -1.28
N TYR A 55 13.02 -4.25 -1.39
CA TYR A 55 13.07 -5.57 -2.01
C TYR A 55 13.55 -5.51 -3.46
N SER A 56 13.05 -4.54 -4.25
CA SER A 56 13.46 -4.37 -5.64
C SER A 56 14.93 -3.98 -5.79
N ARG A 57 15.51 -3.29 -4.79
CA ARG A 57 16.90 -2.81 -4.85
C ARG A 57 17.92 -3.87 -4.41
N ASP A 58 17.51 -4.77 -3.51
CA ASP A 58 18.37 -5.85 -3.01
C ASP A 58 18.35 -7.11 -3.89
N ALA A 59 17.48 -7.16 -4.90
CA ALA A 59 17.40 -8.27 -5.86
C ALA A 59 18.47 -8.25 -6.97
N ILE A 60 19.60 -7.55 -6.78
CA ILE A 60 20.73 -7.43 -7.72
C ILE A 60 21.90 -8.31 -7.29
#